data_AF-A0A1X7GB02-F1
#
_entry.id   AF-A0A1X7GB02-F1
#
_cell.length_a   1.000
_cell.length_b   1.000
_cell.length_c   1.000
_cell.angle_alpha   90.00
_cell.angle_beta   90.00
_cell.angle_gamma   90.00
#
_symmetry.space_group_name_H-M   'P 1'
#
loop_
_entity.id
_entity.type
_entity.pdbx_description
1 polymer ?
#
loop_
_entity_poly.entity_id
_entity_poly.type
_entity_poly.pdbx_seq_one_letter_code
_entity_poly.pdbx_strand_id
1 'polypeptide(L)'
;MMEAGNGGMFGEPSGGSAKGRPFVADNWRSRVIEGHATGPAASIPEWLAASYATLRTHVLDPAYPCFFGTMAERRGEMFYSFVNGKDTRGLPATMQTFAALASQPQYRRNNLAVFFEPDAVPLAHDEYRAFFWRILQQLHDVDPDPQADEQPEPSDEAWEFSYSGVQMFVVCACPSFRARHSRNLGPGMVLLFQPRSVFVDTITNKVIGREARIEVRKRLDTWDDIPAHPDLGFYGDPGNLEWKQYFLDDANMPAGDRCPFLKRKGRMQTEASVQGAAQAVPPSAGAPRTRFEEPHFAHERGREHGHPSERAQALAPHAGEGGA
;
A
#
# COMPACT_ATOMS: atom_id res chain seq x y z
N MET A 1 -74.61 -16.03 25.09
CA MET A 1 -74.26 -15.87 26.52
C MET A 1 -73.11 -16.82 26.79
N MET A 2 -72.01 -16.51 27.43
CA MET A 2 -71.42 -15.30 28.02
C MET A 2 -69.96 -15.69 28.26
N GLU A 3 -69.09 -14.69 28.18
CA GLU A 3 -67.63 -14.74 28.32
C GLU A 3 -67.12 -15.28 29.67
N ALA A 4 -65.95 -15.92 29.62
CA ALA A 4 -64.87 -15.88 30.62
C ALA A 4 -63.63 -16.54 29.97
N GLY A 5 -62.39 -16.08 30.09
CA GLY A 5 -61.85 -15.04 30.94
C GLY A 5 -60.45 -14.62 30.47
N ASN A 6 -60.11 -13.40 30.88
CA ASN A 6 -58.85 -12.72 30.68
C ASN A 6 -57.81 -13.25 31.68
N GLY A 7 -56.63 -13.66 31.21
CA GLY A 7 -55.52 -14.13 32.03
C GLY A 7 -54.19 -13.69 31.41
N GLY A 8 -53.60 -12.66 32.00
CA GLY A 8 -52.45 -11.93 31.46
C GLY A 8 -51.21 -12.80 31.22
N MET A 9 -50.62 -12.62 30.04
CA MET A 9 -49.28 -13.10 29.74
C MET A 9 -48.31 -11.95 29.99
N PHE A 10 -47.43 -12.15 30.98
CA PHE A 10 -46.35 -11.26 31.34
C PHE A 10 -45.48 -10.98 30.12
N GLY A 11 -45.58 -9.76 29.60
CA GLY A 11 -44.59 -9.21 28.69
C GLY A 11 -43.34 -8.88 29.49
N GLU A 12 -42.31 -9.72 29.38
CA GLU A 12 -40.96 -9.31 29.77
C GLU A 12 -40.50 -8.18 28.82
N PRO A 13 -40.14 -7.00 29.33
CA PRO A 13 -39.43 -6.05 28.52
C PRO A 13 -38.02 -6.59 28.34
N SER A 14 -37.71 -7.13 27.16
CA SER A 14 -36.32 -7.33 26.72
C SER A 14 -35.68 -5.97 26.42
N GLY A 15 -35.53 -5.17 27.47
CA GLY A 15 -34.66 -4.00 27.53
C GLY A 15 -33.21 -4.44 27.55
N GLY A 16 -32.78 -5.11 26.47
CA GLY A 16 -31.37 -5.23 26.16
C GLY A 16 -30.87 -3.83 25.79
N SER A 17 -30.28 -3.15 26.78
CA SER A 17 -29.56 -1.90 26.57
C SER A 17 -28.64 -2.05 25.36
N ALA A 18 -29.00 -1.38 24.26
CA ALA A 18 -28.11 -1.10 23.16
C ALA A 18 -27.02 -0.17 23.68
N LYS A 19 -26.07 -0.70 24.45
CA LYS A 19 -24.76 -0.07 24.61
C LYS A 19 -24.18 0.01 23.21
N GLY A 20 -24.27 1.21 22.63
CA GLY A 20 -24.03 1.47 21.22
C GLY A 20 -22.73 0.81 20.76
N ARG A 21 -22.82 -0.06 19.76
CA ARG A 21 -21.61 -0.57 19.10
C ARG A 21 -20.88 0.66 18.51
N PRO A 22 -19.60 0.88 18.81
CA PRO A 22 -18.88 2.07 18.33
C PRO A 22 -18.80 2.11 16.80
N PHE A 23 -18.84 0.93 16.16
CA PHE A 23 -18.78 0.74 14.72
C PHE A 23 -20.15 0.34 14.16
N VAL A 24 -20.65 1.13 13.22
CA VAL A 24 -21.94 0.92 12.53
C VAL A 24 -21.67 0.50 11.08
N ALA A 25 -22.27 -0.60 10.64
CA ALA A 25 -22.01 -1.21 9.33
C ALA A 25 -22.37 -0.31 8.13
N ASP A 26 -23.38 0.54 8.25
CA ASP A 26 -23.78 1.46 7.16
C ASP A 26 -23.11 2.83 7.25
N ASN A 27 -22.30 3.08 8.28
CA ASN A 27 -21.59 4.34 8.47
C ASN A 27 -20.07 4.12 8.49
N TRP A 28 -19.44 4.25 7.32
CA TRP A 28 -17.99 4.05 7.19
C TRP A 28 -17.16 5.00 8.06
N ARG A 29 -17.63 6.23 8.31
CA ARG A 29 -16.94 7.20 9.17
C ARG A 29 -16.84 6.71 10.61
N SER A 30 -17.83 5.95 11.08
CA SER A 30 -17.74 5.32 12.40
C SER A 30 -16.61 4.30 12.50
N ARG A 31 -16.15 3.75 11.36
CA ARG A 31 -15.11 2.71 11.24
C ARG A 31 -13.73 3.26 10.87
N VAL A 32 -13.53 4.57 10.96
CA VAL A 32 -12.22 5.19 10.76
C VAL A 32 -11.37 5.02 12.02
N ILE A 33 -10.09 4.70 11.83
CA ILE A 33 -9.05 4.64 12.86
C ILE A 33 -8.02 5.73 12.54
N GLU A 34 -7.69 6.57 13.52
CA GLU A 34 -6.64 7.59 13.43
C GLU A 34 -5.76 7.51 14.69
N GLY A 35 -4.60 6.86 14.58
CA GLY A 35 -3.79 6.55 15.76
C GLY A 35 -4.59 5.67 16.72
N HIS A 36 -4.90 6.21 17.90
CA HIS A 36 -5.75 5.56 18.90
C HIS A 36 -7.20 6.04 18.91
N ALA A 37 -7.53 7.08 18.14
CA ALA A 37 -8.89 7.56 17.99
C ALA A 37 -9.67 6.66 17.00
N THR A 38 -10.96 6.48 17.26
CA THR A 38 -11.85 5.72 16.37
C THR A 38 -13.17 6.44 16.16
N GLY A 39 -13.77 6.22 14.98
CA GLY A 39 -15.09 6.74 14.65
C GLY A 39 -15.21 8.26 14.82
N PRO A 40 -16.21 8.75 15.60
CA PRO A 40 -16.41 10.19 15.81
C PRO A 40 -15.24 10.93 16.46
N ALA A 41 -14.30 10.22 17.12
CA ALA A 41 -13.12 10.83 17.71
C ALA A 41 -12.00 11.09 16.69
N ALA A 42 -12.06 10.48 15.51
CA ALA A 42 -11.08 10.70 14.44
C ALA A 42 -11.39 12.00 13.68
N SER A 43 -10.35 12.78 13.41
CA SER A 43 -10.39 14.00 12.61
C SER A 43 -10.25 13.67 11.12
N ILE A 44 -11.36 13.21 10.52
CA ILE A 44 -11.40 12.74 9.12
C ILE A 44 -11.19 13.92 8.15
N PRO A 45 -10.16 13.88 7.27
CA PRO A 45 -9.93 14.93 6.29
C PRO A 45 -10.96 14.86 5.16
N GLU A 46 -11.25 16.01 4.55
CA GLU A 46 -12.30 16.14 3.51
C GLU A 46 -12.02 15.26 2.28
N TRP A 47 -10.76 15.17 1.86
CA TRP A 47 -10.33 14.39 0.70
C TRP A 47 -10.62 12.88 0.85
N LEU A 48 -10.68 12.37 2.09
CA LEU A 48 -10.91 10.94 2.34
C LEU A 48 -12.32 10.52 1.90
N ALA A 49 -13.31 11.42 2.02
CA ALA A 49 -14.67 11.10 1.63
C ALA A 49 -14.79 10.82 0.13
N ALA A 50 -14.08 11.59 -0.70
CA ALA A 50 -14.04 11.36 -2.14
C ALA A 50 -13.31 10.05 -2.48
N SER A 51 -12.17 9.78 -1.85
CA SER A 51 -11.39 8.55 -2.08
C SER A 51 -12.16 7.30 -1.63
N TYR A 52 -12.84 7.37 -0.49
CA TYR A 52 -13.74 6.30 -0.03
C TYR A 52 -14.88 6.06 -1.03
N ALA A 53 -15.51 7.12 -1.54
CA ALA A 53 -16.60 6.99 -2.51
C ALA A 53 -16.16 6.30 -3.81
N THR A 54 -14.95 6.59 -4.29
CA THR A 54 -14.35 5.91 -5.45
C THR A 54 -14.11 4.43 -5.15
N LEU A 55 -13.41 4.10 -4.05
CA LEU A 55 -13.18 2.71 -3.64
C LEU A 55 -14.49 1.95 -3.52
N ARG A 56 -15.49 2.53 -2.85
CA ARG A 56 -16.79 1.90 -2.62
C ARG A 56 -17.53 1.64 -3.93
N THR A 57 -17.46 2.57 -4.88
CA THR A 57 -18.06 2.38 -6.22
C THR A 57 -17.42 1.18 -6.92
N HIS A 58 -16.10 1.09 -6.94
CA HIS A 58 -15.39 -0.04 -7.58
C HIS A 58 -15.70 -1.36 -6.86
N VAL A 59 -15.53 -1.43 -5.54
CA VAL A 59 -15.66 -2.67 -4.76
C VAL A 59 -17.09 -3.23 -4.76
N LEU A 60 -18.10 -2.38 -4.93
CA LEU A 60 -19.50 -2.80 -4.99
C LEU A 60 -20.04 -3.00 -6.40
N ASP A 61 -19.22 -2.74 -7.42
CA ASP A 61 -19.55 -3.10 -8.80
C ASP A 61 -19.81 -4.61 -8.91
N PRO A 62 -20.92 -5.06 -9.52
CA PRO A 62 -21.19 -6.49 -9.71
C PRO A 62 -20.08 -7.26 -10.44
N ALA A 63 -19.33 -6.59 -11.32
CA ALA A 63 -18.21 -7.16 -12.06
C ALA A 63 -16.88 -7.12 -11.28
N TYR A 64 -16.83 -6.48 -10.10
CA TYR A 64 -15.61 -6.44 -9.30
C TYR A 64 -15.11 -7.87 -9.00
N PRO A 65 -13.82 -8.15 -9.22
CA PRO A 65 -13.32 -9.53 -9.23
C PRO A 65 -13.30 -10.17 -7.84
N CYS A 66 -13.07 -9.38 -6.79
CA CYS A 66 -12.95 -9.90 -5.42
C CYS A 66 -14.30 -9.85 -4.68
N PHE A 67 -15.10 -10.90 -4.81
CA PHE A 67 -16.37 -11.01 -4.11
C PHE A 67 -16.22 -10.99 -2.57
N PHE A 68 -15.07 -11.42 -2.02
CA PHE A 68 -14.78 -11.30 -0.59
C PHE A 68 -14.70 -9.85 -0.14
N GLY A 69 -14.01 -9.01 -0.92
CA GLY A 69 -13.96 -7.56 -0.67
C GLY A 69 -15.34 -6.92 -0.77
N THR A 70 -16.12 -7.29 -1.79
CA THR A 70 -17.52 -6.83 -1.94
C THR A 70 -18.38 -7.21 -0.74
N MET A 71 -18.28 -8.45 -0.26
CA MET A 71 -19.04 -8.91 0.91
C MET A 71 -18.59 -8.24 2.20
N ALA A 72 -17.29 -8.04 2.39
CA ALA A 72 -16.74 -7.35 3.55
C ALA A 72 -17.23 -5.90 3.61
N GLU A 73 -17.20 -5.17 2.49
CA GLU A 73 -17.72 -3.80 2.41
C GLU A 73 -19.23 -3.76 2.71
N ARG A 74 -20.04 -4.66 2.13
CA ARG A 74 -21.49 -4.74 2.39
C ARG A 74 -21.85 -5.04 3.83
N ARG A 75 -21.01 -5.80 4.54
CA ARG A 75 -21.23 -6.19 5.94
C ARG A 75 -20.64 -5.20 6.95
N GLY A 76 -19.91 -4.20 6.49
CA GLY A 76 -19.16 -3.30 7.36
C GLY A 76 -17.96 -3.98 8.04
N GLU A 77 -17.42 -5.05 7.45
CA GLU A 77 -16.21 -5.78 7.88
C GLU A 77 -14.93 -5.10 7.33
N MET A 78 -14.96 -3.77 7.20
CA MET A 78 -13.85 -2.94 6.74
C MET A 78 -13.65 -1.77 7.71
N PHE A 79 -12.47 -1.69 8.30
CA PHE A 79 -11.97 -0.47 8.92
C PHE A 79 -11.24 0.37 7.87
N TYR A 80 -11.18 1.68 8.12
CA TYR A 80 -10.48 2.62 7.25
C TYR A 80 -9.52 3.46 8.08
N SER A 81 -8.45 3.92 7.44
CA SER A 81 -7.56 4.92 8.00
C SER A 81 -7.00 5.79 6.88
N PHE A 82 -6.23 6.81 7.23
CA PHE A 82 -5.66 7.73 6.27
C PHE A 82 -4.27 8.19 6.69
N VAL A 83 -3.48 8.57 5.69
CA VAL A 83 -2.19 9.24 5.82
C VAL A 83 -2.27 10.53 5.02
N ASN A 84 -2.09 11.67 5.69
CA ASN A 84 -2.01 12.97 5.01
C ASN A 84 -0.64 13.11 4.33
N GLY A 85 -0.66 13.43 3.04
CA GLY A 85 0.47 13.35 2.14
C GLY A 85 1.23 12.02 2.24
N LYS A 86 2.49 12.10 2.71
CA LYS A 86 3.39 10.95 2.88
C LYS A 86 3.88 10.80 4.33
N ASP A 87 3.20 11.43 5.28
CA ASP A 87 3.59 11.42 6.69
C ASP A 87 3.08 10.17 7.43
N THR A 88 3.93 9.14 7.48
CA THR A 88 3.57 7.84 8.07
C THR A 88 3.74 7.77 9.59
N ARG A 89 4.07 8.88 10.28
CA ARG A 89 4.35 8.90 11.73
C ARG A 89 3.18 8.37 12.59
N GLY A 90 1.94 8.57 12.16
CA GLY A 90 0.75 8.09 12.86
C GLY A 90 0.36 6.65 12.55
N LEU A 91 0.98 6.03 11.53
CA LEU A 91 0.61 4.69 11.08
C LEU A 91 0.92 3.60 12.12
N PRO A 92 2.05 3.60 12.86
CA PRO A 92 2.30 2.62 13.91
C PRO A 92 1.19 2.53 14.96
N ALA A 93 0.70 3.69 15.46
CA ALA A 93 -0.38 3.74 16.43
C ALA A 93 -1.71 3.25 15.83
N THR A 94 -1.99 3.62 14.58
CA THR A 94 -3.16 3.13 13.83
C THR A 94 -3.14 1.60 13.71
N MET A 95 -2.00 1.04 13.35
CA MET A 95 -1.83 -0.40 13.18
C MET A 95 -1.93 -1.15 14.52
N GLN A 96 -1.45 -0.58 15.63
CA GLN A 96 -1.66 -1.15 16.97
C GLN A 96 -3.14 -1.18 17.33
N THR A 97 -3.87 -0.10 17.07
CA THR A 97 -5.32 -0.04 17.30
C THR A 97 -6.05 -1.07 16.45
N PHE A 98 -5.68 -1.20 15.17
CA PHE A 98 -6.24 -2.22 14.29
C PHE A 98 -5.94 -3.64 14.78
N ALA A 99 -4.70 -3.94 15.18
CA ALA A 99 -4.33 -5.25 15.73
C ALA A 99 -5.17 -5.59 16.97
N ALA A 100 -5.30 -4.65 17.91
CA ALA A 100 -6.14 -4.81 19.10
C ALA A 100 -7.63 -5.02 18.77
N LEU A 101 -8.14 -4.41 17.70
CA LEU A 101 -9.50 -4.66 17.20
C LEU A 101 -9.60 -6.05 16.57
N ALA A 102 -8.66 -6.42 15.69
CA ALA A 102 -8.65 -7.69 14.97
C ALA A 102 -8.56 -8.91 15.91
N SER A 103 -7.93 -8.77 17.07
CA SER A 103 -7.92 -9.82 18.11
C SER A 103 -9.28 -10.06 18.77
N GLN A 104 -10.22 -9.12 18.65
CA GLN A 104 -11.55 -9.25 19.25
C GLN A 104 -12.45 -10.14 18.38
N PRO A 105 -13.20 -11.11 18.96
CA PRO A 105 -14.00 -12.06 18.19
C PRO A 105 -14.97 -11.41 17.19
N GLN A 106 -15.56 -10.26 17.54
CA GLN A 106 -16.52 -9.54 16.72
C GLN A 106 -15.91 -8.81 15.50
N TYR A 107 -14.60 -8.58 15.49
CA TYR A 107 -13.89 -7.89 14.39
C TYR A 107 -12.83 -8.77 13.73
N ARG A 108 -12.79 -10.07 14.05
CA ARG A 108 -11.80 -11.03 13.51
C ARG A 108 -11.81 -11.14 11.98
N ARG A 109 -12.93 -10.76 11.35
CA ARG A 109 -13.11 -10.78 9.88
C ARG A 109 -12.85 -9.41 9.24
N ASN A 110 -12.48 -8.40 10.02
CA ASN A 110 -12.30 -7.06 9.50
C ASN A 110 -10.92 -6.90 8.87
N ASN A 111 -10.89 -6.24 7.71
CA ASN A 111 -9.67 -5.74 7.09
C ASN A 111 -9.49 -4.26 7.43
N LEU A 112 -8.30 -3.71 7.15
CA LEU A 112 -8.02 -2.28 7.21
C LEU A 112 -7.62 -1.76 5.83
N ALA A 113 -8.30 -0.73 5.34
CA ALA A 113 -7.88 0.04 4.18
C ALA A 113 -7.28 1.38 4.62
N VAL A 114 -5.99 1.58 4.39
CA VAL A 114 -5.27 2.83 4.67
C VAL A 114 -5.14 3.63 3.38
N PHE A 115 -5.81 4.78 3.33
CA PHE A 115 -5.74 5.69 2.20
C PHE A 115 -4.58 6.67 2.35
N PHE A 116 -3.92 7.00 1.25
CA PHE A 116 -2.94 8.05 1.20
C PHE A 116 -3.54 9.22 0.42
N GLU A 117 -3.33 10.44 0.93
CA GLU A 117 -3.79 11.65 0.27
C GLU A 117 -3.31 11.67 -1.19
N PRO A 118 -4.22 11.82 -2.17
CA PRO A 118 -3.85 11.83 -3.58
C PRO A 118 -2.81 12.90 -3.90
N ASP A 119 -1.75 12.50 -4.60
CA ASP A 119 -0.79 13.45 -5.15
C ASP A 119 -1.45 14.27 -6.27
N ALA A 120 -1.12 15.56 -6.36
CA ALA A 120 -1.57 16.40 -7.48
C ALA A 120 -1.12 15.84 -8.84
N VAL A 121 0.05 15.20 -8.86
CA VAL A 121 0.54 14.37 -9.96
C VAL A 121 0.89 13.00 -9.38
N PRO A 122 0.24 11.91 -9.81
CA PRO A 122 0.55 10.57 -9.33
C PRO A 122 2.02 10.21 -9.54
N LEU A 123 2.58 9.48 -8.58
CA LEU A 123 3.96 8.99 -8.68
C LEU A 123 4.12 7.99 -9.81
N ALA A 124 5.36 7.77 -10.25
CA ALA A 124 5.68 6.65 -11.12
C ALA A 124 5.46 5.31 -10.40
N HIS A 125 5.27 4.23 -11.17
CA HIS A 125 4.98 2.90 -10.62
C HIS A 125 6.05 2.40 -9.65
N ASP A 126 7.32 2.57 -10.02
CA ASP A 126 8.46 2.19 -9.17
C ASP A 126 8.58 3.04 -7.90
N GLU A 127 8.15 4.30 -7.93
CA GLU A 127 8.13 5.15 -6.76
C GLU A 127 7.04 4.73 -5.76
N TYR A 128 5.86 4.35 -6.25
CA TYR A 128 4.83 3.70 -5.42
C TYR A 128 5.34 2.38 -4.84
N ARG A 129 6.02 1.55 -5.64
CA ARG A 129 6.62 0.28 -5.19
C ARG A 129 7.63 0.51 -4.08
N ALA A 130 8.55 1.45 -4.25
CA ALA A 130 9.54 1.81 -3.25
C ALA A 130 8.89 2.38 -1.99
N PHE A 131 7.86 3.22 -2.14
CA PHE A 131 7.14 3.78 -1.00
C PHE A 131 6.40 2.71 -0.20
N PHE A 132 5.71 1.79 -0.87
CA PHE A 132 5.05 0.64 -0.26
C PHE A 132 5.99 -0.19 0.61
N TRP A 133 7.14 -0.62 0.06
CA TRP A 133 8.11 -1.41 0.82
C TRP A 133 8.73 -0.64 1.98
N ARG A 134 8.97 0.66 1.79
CA ARG A 134 9.44 1.53 2.88
C ARG A 134 8.43 1.61 4.03
N ILE A 135 7.13 1.66 3.74
CA ILE A 135 6.10 1.67 4.78
C ILE A 135 6.12 0.37 5.58
N LEU A 136 6.15 -0.79 4.91
CA LEU A 136 6.23 -2.09 5.60
C LEU A 136 7.50 -2.20 6.43
N GLN A 137 8.64 -1.73 5.90
CA GLN A 137 9.89 -1.70 6.65
C GLN A 137 9.79 -0.80 7.89
N GLN A 138 9.27 0.42 7.75
CA GLN A 138 9.09 1.36 8.87
C GLN A 138 8.21 0.78 9.98
N LEU A 139 7.12 0.11 9.61
CA LEU A 139 6.26 -0.60 10.57
C LEU A 139 7.02 -1.72 11.25
N HIS A 140 7.73 -2.56 10.48
CA HIS A 140 8.53 -3.65 11.05
C HIS A 140 9.59 -3.13 12.01
N ASP A 141 10.28 -2.04 11.69
CA ASP A 141 11.34 -1.49 12.53
C ASP A 141 10.85 -1.06 13.93
N VAL A 142 9.57 -0.68 14.04
CA VAL A 142 8.95 -0.20 15.29
C VAL A 142 7.87 -1.14 15.84
N ASP A 143 7.69 -2.32 15.25
CA ASP A 143 6.75 -3.35 15.73
C ASP A 143 6.93 -3.62 17.24
N PRO A 144 5.89 -3.38 18.07
CA PRO A 144 5.98 -3.58 19.52
C PRO A 144 5.96 -5.06 19.93
N ASP A 145 5.66 -5.99 19.01
CA ASP A 145 5.63 -7.41 19.34
C ASP A 145 7.04 -7.92 19.72
N PRO A 146 7.24 -8.48 20.93
CA PRO A 146 8.51 -9.09 21.30
C PRO A 146 8.95 -10.23 20.38
N GLN A 147 8.02 -10.88 19.65
CA GLN A 147 8.32 -11.97 18.71
C GLN A 147 8.56 -11.48 17.27
N ALA A 148 8.55 -10.17 17.00
CA ALA A 148 8.76 -9.63 15.64
C ALA A 148 10.10 -10.07 15.02
N ASP A 149 11.13 -10.30 15.84
CA ASP A 149 12.45 -10.76 15.38
C ASP A 149 12.55 -12.29 15.16
N GLU A 150 11.51 -13.05 15.54
CA GLU A 150 11.46 -14.51 15.45
C GLU A 150 10.70 -15.00 14.21
N GLN A 151 10.09 -14.10 13.44
CA GLN A 151 9.39 -14.46 12.20
C GLN A 151 10.30 -15.22 11.22
N PRO A 152 9.76 -16.04 10.30
CA PRO A 152 10.54 -16.63 9.20
C PRO A 152 11.24 -15.58 8.32
N GLU A 153 12.20 -15.97 7.49
CA GLU A 153 12.75 -15.04 6.47
C GLU A 153 11.74 -14.81 5.34
N PRO A 154 11.73 -13.66 4.65
CA PRO A 154 10.87 -13.46 3.47
C PRO A 154 11.09 -14.46 2.33
N SER A 155 12.20 -15.21 2.34
CA SER A 155 12.45 -16.32 1.41
C SER A 155 11.78 -17.64 1.83
N ASP A 156 11.10 -17.67 2.98
CA ASP A 156 10.35 -18.81 3.51
C ASP A 156 8.88 -18.73 3.09
N GLU A 157 8.29 -19.86 2.68
CA GLU A 157 6.88 -19.96 2.24
C GLU A 157 5.87 -19.71 3.36
N ALA A 158 6.30 -19.86 4.62
CA ALA A 158 5.50 -19.53 5.80
C ALA A 158 5.60 -18.05 6.20
N TRP A 159 6.36 -17.24 5.47
CA TRP A 159 6.49 -15.82 5.77
C TRP A 159 5.28 -15.01 5.30
N GLU A 160 4.82 -14.14 6.18
CA GLU A 160 3.85 -13.08 5.89
C GLU A 160 4.23 -11.85 6.72
N PHE A 161 3.93 -10.65 6.23
CA PHE A 161 4.12 -9.43 7.01
C PHE A 161 3.32 -9.52 8.32
N SER A 162 3.95 -9.18 9.44
CA SER A 162 3.22 -8.96 10.70
C SER A 162 3.45 -7.58 11.25
N TYR A 163 2.50 -7.16 12.07
CA TYR A 163 2.68 -6.04 12.97
C TYR A 163 1.85 -6.26 14.25
N SER A 164 2.44 -6.01 15.42
CA SER A 164 1.77 -6.12 16.72
C SER A 164 1.14 -7.51 16.95
N GLY A 165 1.84 -8.58 16.56
CA GLY A 165 1.41 -9.97 16.73
C GLY A 165 0.34 -10.46 15.74
N VAL A 166 -0.01 -9.66 14.73
CA VAL A 166 -0.99 -10.04 13.71
C VAL A 166 -0.31 -10.22 12.37
N GLN A 167 -0.36 -11.44 11.82
CA GLN A 167 0.05 -11.73 10.44
C GLN A 167 -1.02 -11.28 9.45
N MET A 168 -0.60 -10.58 8.39
CA MET A 168 -1.48 -9.92 7.44
C MET A 168 -0.97 -10.05 6.01
N PHE A 169 -1.86 -10.45 5.10
CA PHE A 169 -1.65 -10.26 3.68
C PHE A 169 -1.85 -8.78 3.35
N VAL A 170 -0.90 -8.18 2.64
CA VAL A 170 -0.95 -6.74 2.31
C VAL A 170 -1.12 -6.57 0.81
N VAL A 171 -2.10 -5.79 0.39
CA VAL A 171 -2.27 -5.38 -1.00
C VAL A 171 -2.00 -3.90 -1.14
N CYS A 172 -1.10 -3.54 -2.06
CA CYS A 172 -1.02 -2.18 -2.57
C CYS A 172 -1.92 -2.00 -3.79
N ALA A 173 -2.78 -0.99 -3.75
CA ALA A 173 -3.49 -0.46 -4.90
C ALA A 173 -3.09 1.01 -5.10
N CYS A 174 -2.86 1.45 -6.33
CA CYS A 174 -2.46 2.83 -6.61
C CYS A 174 -2.78 3.26 -8.05
N PRO A 175 -2.80 4.57 -8.34
CA PRO A 175 -3.18 5.10 -9.65
C PRO A 175 -2.25 4.71 -10.79
N SER A 176 -1.02 4.26 -10.47
CA SER A 176 -0.05 3.85 -11.48
C SER A 176 -0.36 2.50 -12.12
N PHE A 177 -1.24 1.69 -11.54
CA PHE A 177 -1.79 0.49 -12.17
C PHE A 177 -2.78 0.91 -13.26
N ARG A 178 -2.38 0.73 -14.52
CA ARG A 178 -3.15 1.08 -15.71
C ARG A 178 -3.74 -0.15 -16.40
N ALA A 179 -2.99 -1.24 -16.41
CA ALA A 179 -3.43 -2.50 -17.00
C ALA A 179 -4.17 -3.37 -15.97
N ARG A 180 -3.77 -3.32 -14.70
CA ARG A 180 -4.48 -3.98 -13.58
C ARG A 180 -5.46 -3.03 -12.91
N HIS A 181 -6.63 -2.84 -13.52
CA HIS A 181 -7.74 -2.07 -12.93
C HIS A 181 -8.11 -2.55 -11.53
N SER A 182 -7.97 -3.85 -11.24
CA SER A 182 -8.20 -4.46 -9.92
C SER A 182 -7.26 -3.94 -8.83
N ARG A 183 -6.14 -3.33 -9.21
CA ARG A 183 -5.14 -2.70 -8.32
C ARG A 183 -5.18 -1.17 -8.39
N ASN A 184 -6.21 -0.59 -8.99
CA ASN A 184 -6.45 0.86 -9.00
C ASN A 184 -7.79 1.18 -8.32
N LEU A 185 -7.72 1.67 -7.07
CA LEU A 185 -8.90 1.94 -6.24
C LEU A 185 -9.26 3.42 -6.15
N GLY A 186 -8.61 4.28 -6.95
CA GLY A 186 -8.90 5.71 -6.98
C GLY A 186 -7.65 6.57 -7.17
N PRO A 187 -7.74 7.88 -6.90
CA PRO A 187 -6.69 8.85 -7.24
C PRO A 187 -5.47 8.83 -6.30
N GLY A 188 -5.55 8.11 -5.17
CA GLY A 188 -4.45 7.94 -4.22
C GLY A 188 -4.07 6.47 -4.02
N MET A 189 -2.93 6.24 -3.38
CA MET A 189 -2.53 4.89 -2.96
C MET A 189 -3.45 4.40 -1.82
N VAL A 190 -3.79 3.11 -1.85
CA VAL A 190 -4.56 2.43 -0.80
C VAL A 190 -3.82 1.15 -0.43
N LEU A 191 -3.52 0.99 0.86
CA LEU A 191 -2.97 -0.24 1.41
C LEU A 191 -4.07 -1.02 2.12
N LEU A 192 -4.29 -2.27 1.71
CA LEU A 192 -5.24 -3.17 2.34
C LEU A 192 -4.48 -4.16 3.19
N PHE A 193 -4.64 -4.08 4.51
CA PHE A 193 -4.10 -5.04 5.48
C PHE A 193 -5.19 -6.06 5.83
N GLN A 194 -4.91 -7.33 5.57
CA GLN A 194 -5.89 -8.41 5.65
C GLN A 194 -5.37 -9.49 6.59
N PRO A 195 -5.84 -9.55 7.86
CA PRO A 195 -5.43 -10.56 8.81
C PRO A 195 -5.67 -11.98 8.26
N ARG A 196 -4.77 -12.92 8.53
CA ARG A 196 -4.93 -14.33 8.12
C ARG A 196 -6.31 -14.91 8.45
N SER A 197 -6.89 -14.51 9.58
CA SER A 197 -8.21 -14.96 10.04
C SER A 197 -9.35 -14.65 9.09
N VAL A 198 -9.20 -13.67 8.21
CA VAL A 198 -10.20 -13.33 7.17
C VAL A 198 -10.24 -14.41 6.08
N PHE A 199 -9.14 -15.11 5.84
CA PHE A 199 -9.06 -16.19 4.86
C PHE A 199 -9.51 -17.55 5.39
N VAL A 200 -10.00 -17.62 6.64
CA VAL A 200 -10.49 -18.85 7.27
C VAL A 200 -11.99 -18.75 7.49
N ASP A 201 -12.75 -19.67 6.91
CA ASP A 201 -14.18 -19.82 7.17
C ASP A 201 -14.37 -20.22 8.63
N THR A 202 -15.03 -19.38 9.42
CA THR A 202 -15.11 -19.60 10.87
C THR A 202 -16.14 -20.66 11.29
N ILE A 203 -16.95 -21.18 10.36
CA ILE A 203 -17.95 -22.22 10.64
C ILE A 203 -17.34 -23.59 10.39
N THR A 204 -16.61 -23.72 9.29
CA THR A 204 -15.97 -24.96 8.85
C THR A 204 -14.50 -25.05 9.27
N ASN A 205 -13.92 -23.95 9.76
CA ASN A 205 -12.50 -23.76 10.03
C ASN A 205 -11.60 -24.08 8.83
N LYS A 206 -12.14 -23.98 7.61
CA LYS A 206 -11.41 -24.23 6.36
C LYS A 206 -10.93 -22.93 5.77
N VAL A 207 -9.71 -22.91 5.26
CA VAL A 207 -9.21 -21.81 4.44
C VAL A 207 -10.13 -21.64 3.24
N ILE A 208 -10.36 -20.39 2.81
CA ILE A 208 -11.08 -20.07 1.57
C ILE A 208 -10.63 -21.03 0.47
N GLY A 209 -11.58 -21.81 -0.05
CA GLY A 209 -11.31 -22.92 -0.95
C GLY A 209 -10.60 -22.48 -2.23
N ARG A 210 -9.81 -23.40 -2.79
CA ARG A 210 -9.09 -23.22 -4.05
C ARG A 210 -10.03 -22.79 -5.19
N GLU A 211 -11.26 -23.30 -5.17
CA GLU A 211 -12.34 -23.00 -6.11
C GLU A 211 -12.73 -21.53 -6.09
N ALA A 212 -12.85 -20.93 -4.90
CA ALA A 212 -13.18 -19.52 -4.76
C ALA A 212 -12.09 -18.62 -5.36
N ARG A 213 -10.81 -18.97 -5.15
CA ARG A 213 -9.68 -18.25 -5.73
C ARG A 213 -9.62 -18.42 -7.25
N ILE A 214 -9.95 -19.60 -7.78
CA ILE A 214 -10.07 -19.83 -9.24
C ILE A 214 -11.17 -18.94 -9.82
N GLU A 215 -12.31 -18.79 -9.14
CA GLU A 215 -13.39 -17.92 -9.60
C GLU A 215 -12.99 -16.44 -9.60
N VAL A 216 -12.27 -15.97 -8.57
CA VAL A 216 -11.68 -14.62 -8.55
C VAL A 216 -10.74 -14.42 -9.74
N ARG A 217 -9.90 -15.41 -10.09
CA ARG A 217 -8.99 -15.33 -11.25
C ARG A 217 -9.75 -15.16 -12.58
N LYS A 218 -10.83 -15.91 -12.79
CA LYS A 218 -11.65 -15.75 -14.01
C LYS A 218 -12.25 -14.36 -14.13
N ARG A 219 -12.69 -13.77 -13.00
CA ARG A 219 -13.20 -12.40 -13.00
C ARG A 219 -12.10 -11.38 -13.25
N LEU A 220 -10.89 -11.61 -12.75
CA LEU A 220 -9.73 -10.76 -13.07
C LEU A 220 -9.48 -10.72 -14.58
N ASP A 221 -9.59 -11.84 -15.29
CA ASP A 221 -9.40 -11.89 -16.75
C ASP A 221 -10.42 -11.04 -17.53
N THR A 222 -11.55 -10.65 -16.90
CA THR A 222 -12.55 -9.76 -17.50
C THR A 222 -12.41 -8.32 -17.02
N TRP A 223 -11.88 -8.12 -15.82
CA TRP A 223 -11.76 -6.81 -15.17
C TRP A 223 -10.44 -6.10 -15.51
N ASP A 224 -9.34 -6.84 -15.61
CA ASP A 224 -8.01 -6.33 -15.95
C ASP A 224 -7.77 -6.44 -17.46
N ASP A 225 -6.98 -5.53 -18.02
CA ASP A 225 -6.58 -5.56 -19.44
C ASP A 225 -5.43 -6.56 -19.71
N ILE A 226 -4.94 -7.22 -18.67
CA ILE A 226 -3.84 -8.18 -18.71
C ILE A 226 -4.18 -9.43 -17.91
N PRO A 227 -3.60 -10.59 -18.25
CA PRO A 227 -3.92 -11.83 -17.57
C PRO A 227 -3.52 -11.82 -16.09
N ALA A 228 -4.06 -12.79 -15.35
CA ALA A 228 -3.67 -13.07 -13.98
C ALA A 228 -2.14 -13.15 -13.84
N HIS A 229 -1.61 -12.45 -12.84
CA HIS A 229 -0.16 -12.36 -12.61
C HIS A 229 0.44 -13.73 -12.25
N PRO A 230 1.62 -14.10 -12.80
CA PRO A 230 2.24 -15.42 -12.58
C PRO A 230 2.55 -15.71 -11.11
N ASP A 231 2.92 -14.70 -10.33
CA ASP A 231 3.17 -14.85 -8.89
C ASP A 231 1.91 -15.04 -8.02
N LEU A 232 0.69 -14.99 -8.58
CA LEU A 232 -0.51 -15.28 -7.81
C LEU A 232 -0.55 -16.77 -7.43
N GLY A 233 -0.35 -17.07 -6.16
CA GLY A 233 -0.30 -18.43 -5.62
C GLY A 233 -1.24 -18.67 -4.44
N PHE A 234 -0.95 -19.73 -3.67
CA PHE A 234 -1.64 -20.05 -2.43
C PHE A 234 -0.64 -20.08 -1.28
N TYR A 235 -1.02 -19.47 -0.18
CA TYR A 235 -0.19 -19.39 1.01
C TYR A 235 0.28 -20.78 1.47
N GLY A 236 1.58 -20.92 1.71
CA GLY A 236 2.20 -22.16 2.17
C GLY A 236 2.34 -23.25 1.11
N ASP A 237 1.96 -22.99 -0.15
CA ASP A 237 2.30 -23.89 -1.25
C ASP A 237 3.82 -23.86 -1.51
N PRO A 238 4.45 -25.01 -1.81
CA PRO A 238 5.84 -25.08 -2.21
C PRO A 238 6.19 -24.12 -3.36
N GLY A 239 7.19 -23.27 -3.14
CA GLY A 239 7.67 -22.24 -4.06
C GLY A 239 6.85 -20.94 -4.09
N ASN A 240 5.74 -20.84 -3.36
CA ASN A 240 4.94 -19.61 -3.31
C ASN A 240 5.39 -18.70 -2.17
N LEU A 241 5.97 -17.55 -2.54
CA LEU A 241 6.35 -16.51 -1.60
C LEU A 241 5.30 -15.39 -1.63
N GLU A 242 4.53 -15.24 -0.55
CA GLU A 242 3.38 -14.32 -0.51
C GLU A 242 3.75 -12.86 -0.79
N TRP A 243 4.94 -12.43 -0.39
CA TRP A 243 5.41 -11.06 -0.58
C TRP A 243 5.46 -10.66 -2.06
N LYS A 244 5.62 -11.62 -2.99
CA LYS A 244 5.58 -11.37 -4.43
C LYS A 244 4.20 -10.89 -4.90
N GLN A 245 3.15 -11.17 -4.13
CA GLN A 245 1.77 -10.81 -4.45
C GLN A 245 1.35 -9.45 -3.87
N TYR A 246 2.18 -8.85 -3.00
CA TYR A 246 1.81 -7.64 -2.26
C TYR A 246 1.77 -6.39 -3.16
N PHE A 247 2.77 -6.28 -4.02
CA PHE A 247 2.86 -5.26 -5.06
C PHE A 247 3.18 -5.95 -6.38
N LEU A 248 2.14 -6.19 -7.19
CA LEU A 248 2.28 -6.84 -8.49
C LEU A 248 2.90 -5.88 -9.51
N ASP A 249 3.54 -6.42 -10.53
CA ASP A 249 3.99 -5.65 -11.68
C ASP A 249 2.84 -5.40 -12.67
N ASP A 250 2.75 -4.18 -13.20
CA ASP A 250 1.69 -3.80 -14.16
C ASP A 250 2.03 -4.19 -15.62
N ALA A 251 3.24 -4.66 -15.91
CA ALA A 251 3.64 -5.25 -17.19
C ALA A 251 3.61 -6.80 -17.17
N ASN A 252 3.09 -7.40 -16.10
CA ASN A 252 2.97 -8.85 -15.91
C ASN A 252 4.30 -9.61 -15.79
N MET A 253 5.36 -8.92 -15.36
CA MET A 253 6.66 -9.51 -15.10
C MET A 253 6.71 -10.14 -13.70
N PRO A 254 7.19 -11.40 -13.54
CA PRO A 254 7.40 -11.99 -12.23
C PRO A 254 8.34 -11.13 -11.36
N ALA A 255 8.05 -11.09 -10.06
CA ALA A 255 8.95 -10.50 -9.08
C ALA A 255 10.28 -11.26 -9.06
N GLY A 256 11.36 -10.51 -8.80
CA GLY A 256 12.70 -11.09 -8.67
C GLY A 256 12.83 -12.06 -7.49
N ASP A 257 14.03 -12.61 -7.31
CA ASP A 257 14.26 -13.67 -6.32
C ASP A 257 14.46 -13.16 -4.88
N ARG A 258 14.53 -11.85 -4.68
CA ARG A 258 14.80 -11.23 -3.37
C ARG A 258 13.70 -10.26 -2.98
N CYS A 259 13.19 -10.44 -1.76
CA CYS A 259 12.23 -9.52 -1.16
C CYS A 259 12.91 -8.18 -0.82
N PRO A 260 12.30 -7.02 -1.11
CA PRO A 260 12.81 -5.72 -0.66
C PRO A 260 12.70 -5.52 0.87
N PHE A 261 11.89 -6.32 1.55
CA PHE A 261 11.75 -6.30 3.01
C PHE A 261 12.97 -6.92 3.69
N LEU A 262 13.48 -6.26 4.72
CA LEU A 262 14.60 -6.74 5.52
C LEU A 262 14.15 -6.94 6.98
N LYS A 263 14.50 -8.08 7.55
CA LYS A 263 14.42 -8.22 9.02
C LYS A 263 15.34 -7.22 9.71
N ARG A 264 14.95 -6.76 10.90
CA ARG A 264 15.74 -5.82 11.72
C ARG A 264 17.20 -6.27 11.88
N LYS A 265 17.41 -7.54 12.23
CA LYS A 265 18.75 -8.13 12.36
C LYS A 265 19.55 -8.11 11.06
N GLY A 266 18.92 -8.43 9.93
CA GLY A 266 19.55 -8.39 8.59
C GLY A 266 19.87 -6.97 8.12
N ARG A 267 19.04 -5.99 8.50
CA ARG A 267 19.28 -4.58 8.21
C ARG A 267 20.46 -4.02 9.00
N MET A 268 20.56 -4.31 10.30
CA MET A 268 21.71 -3.92 11.12
C MET A 268 23.04 -4.43 10.53
N GLN A 269 23.05 -5.67 10.02
CA GLN A 269 24.22 -6.24 9.35
C GLN A 269 24.51 -5.57 8.00
N THR A 270 23.47 -5.25 7.22
CA THR A 270 23.61 -4.54 5.95
C THR A 270 24.15 -3.12 6.15
N GLU A 271 23.60 -2.37 7.11
CA GLU A 271 24.05 -1.02 7.45
C GLU A 271 25.49 -1.04 8.00
N ALA A 272 25.84 -2.01 8.84
CA ALA A 272 27.22 -2.20 9.31
C ALA A 272 28.19 -2.54 8.16
N SER A 273 27.76 -3.35 7.19
CA SER A 273 28.56 -3.70 6.01
C SER A 273 28.77 -2.53 5.07
N VAL A 274 27.73 -1.70 4.85
CA VAL A 274 27.82 -0.49 4.03
C VAL A 274 28.70 0.56 4.70
N GLN A 275 28.60 0.73 6.03
CA GLN A 275 29.47 1.62 6.80
C GLN A 275 30.93 1.12 6.80
N GLY A 276 31.16 -0.18 6.93
CA GLY A 276 32.49 -0.78 6.81
C GLY A 276 33.09 -0.61 5.41
N ALA A 277 32.29 -0.75 4.35
CA ALA A 277 32.72 -0.54 2.97
C ALA A 277 33.01 0.95 2.66
N ALA A 278 32.21 1.87 3.20
CA ALA A 278 32.44 3.31 3.06
C ALA A 278 33.69 3.79 3.82
N GLN A 279 34.05 3.14 4.94
CA GLN A 279 35.27 3.40 5.70
C GLN A 279 36.52 2.73 5.11
N ALA A 280 36.35 1.73 4.23
CA ALA A 280 37.44 1.00 3.58
C ALA A 280 37.95 1.65 2.28
N VAL A 281 37.45 2.83 1.89
CA VAL A 281 38.00 3.60 0.76
C VAL A 281 39.28 4.32 1.23
N PRO A 282 40.49 3.92 0.79
CA PRO A 282 41.71 4.62 1.19
C PRO A 282 41.77 6.02 0.57
N PRO A 283 42.39 7.01 1.23
CA PRO A 283 42.64 8.31 0.61
C PRO A 283 43.52 8.11 -0.64
N SER A 284 43.08 8.65 -1.78
CA SER A 284 43.80 8.57 -3.04
C SER A 284 45.23 9.10 -2.86
N ALA A 285 46.22 8.22 -3.02
CA ALA A 285 47.63 8.59 -3.06
C ALA A 285 47.88 9.55 -4.23
N GLY A 286 48.68 10.58 -3.95
CA GLY A 286 48.90 11.76 -4.79
C GLY A 286 49.32 11.48 -6.23
N ALA A 287 48.88 12.39 -7.09
CA ALA A 287 49.31 12.50 -8.47
C ALA A 287 50.85 12.57 -8.57
N PRO A 288 51.49 11.85 -9.53
CA PRO A 288 52.92 11.95 -9.73
C PRO A 288 53.26 13.31 -10.37
N ARG A 289 54.12 14.08 -9.70
CA ARG A 289 54.82 15.23 -10.30
C ARG A 289 55.83 14.71 -11.32
N THR A 290 55.50 14.81 -12.60
CA THR A 290 56.48 14.66 -13.67
C THR A 290 57.31 15.94 -13.78
N ARG A 291 58.59 15.82 -13.47
CA ARG A 291 59.63 16.81 -13.78
C ARG A 291 60.11 16.49 -15.20
N PHE A 292 59.83 17.37 -16.16
CA PHE A 292 60.43 17.33 -17.49
C PHE A 292 61.13 18.66 -17.76
N GLU A 293 62.32 18.54 -18.35
CA GLU A 293 63.35 19.54 -18.57
C GLU A 293 62.93 20.65 -19.54
N GLU A 294 63.45 21.87 -19.32
CA GLU A 294 63.45 22.95 -20.32
C GLU A 294 64.39 22.60 -21.49
N PRO A 295 64.08 23.07 -22.71
CA PRO A 295 64.97 24.10 -23.23
C PRO A 295 64.28 25.25 -23.99
N HIS A 296 64.84 26.45 -23.76
CA HIS A 296 65.13 27.54 -24.70
C HIS A 296 64.11 28.01 -25.77
N PHE A 297 63.62 29.24 -25.53
CA PHE A 297 63.50 30.40 -26.44
C PHE A 297 63.37 30.17 -27.97
N ALA A 298 62.23 30.61 -28.52
CA ALA A 298 62.22 31.47 -29.71
C ALA A 298 61.00 32.41 -29.68
N HIS A 299 61.28 33.67 -29.95
CA HIS A 299 60.40 34.82 -29.93
C HIS A 299 59.85 35.02 -31.35
N GLU A 300 58.54 35.04 -31.55
CA GLU A 300 57.99 35.71 -32.74
C GLU A 300 56.58 36.26 -32.52
N ARG A 301 56.41 37.45 -33.10
CA ARG A 301 55.35 38.43 -32.86
C ARG A 301 54.21 38.21 -33.85
N GLY A 302 52.98 38.44 -33.36
CA GLY A 302 52.11 39.43 -34.01
C GLY A 302 50.83 38.94 -34.69
N ARG A 303 49.82 39.81 -34.52
CA ARG A 303 48.54 40.00 -35.25
C ARG A 303 47.37 39.16 -34.75
N GLU A 304 46.48 39.70 -33.93
CA GLU A 304 45.48 40.78 -34.13
C GLU A 304 44.30 40.44 -35.05
N HIS A 305 43.12 40.83 -34.53
CA HIS A 305 41.80 41.03 -35.15
C HIS A 305 41.00 39.76 -35.46
N GLY A 306 39.71 39.67 -35.14
CA GLY A 306 38.79 40.64 -34.56
C GLY A 306 37.38 40.04 -34.54
N HIS A 307 36.62 40.37 -33.50
CA HIS A 307 35.17 40.19 -33.46
C HIS A 307 34.50 41.01 -34.59
N PRO A 308 33.25 40.66 -34.94
CA PRO A 308 32.22 41.68 -34.74
C PRO A 308 30.95 41.15 -34.10
N SER A 309 30.22 42.08 -33.51
CA SER A 309 28.93 41.96 -32.86
C SER A 309 27.77 42.29 -33.81
N GLU A 310 26.59 41.80 -33.41
CA GLU A 310 25.24 42.37 -33.54
C GLU A 310 24.74 42.99 -34.86
N ARG A 311 23.57 42.50 -35.29
CA ARG A 311 22.42 43.37 -35.57
C ARG A 311 21.09 42.61 -35.51
N ALA A 312 20.17 43.15 -34.72
CA ALA A 312 18.75 42.83 -34.71
C ALA A 312 18.01 43.49 -35.88
N GLN A 313 16.96 42.85 -36.38
CA GLN A 313 15.79 43.55 -36.94
C GLN A 313 14.55 42.65 -36.93
N ALA A 314 13.45 43.26 -36.51
CA ALA A 314 12.13 42.69 -36.32
C ALA A 314 11.32 42.64 -37.63
N LEU A 315 10.37 41.69 -37.72
CA LEU A 315 9.16 41.79 -38.53
C LEU A 315 8.09 40.85 -37.93
N ALA A 316 6.93 41.42 -37.62
CA ALA A 316 5.70 40.72 -37.21
C ALA A 316 4.69 40.72 -38.39
N PRO A 317 3.45 40.22 -38.24
CA PRO A 317 2.99 38.98 -38.85
C PRO A 317 2.03 39.18 -40.03
N HIS A 318 1.90 38.17 -40.88
CA HIS A 318 0.84 38.10 -41.90
C HIS A 318 -0.28 37.16 -41.47
N ALA A 319 -1.49 37.71 -41.45
CA ALA A 319 -2.76 37.02 -41.34
C ALA A 319 -3.03 36.14 -42.58
N GLY A 320 -3.73 35.04 -42.37
CA GLY A 320 -4.33 34.20 -43.40
C GLY A 320 -5.59 33.54 -42.87
N GLU A 321 -6.74 34.09 -43.25
CA GLU A 321 -8.09 33.55 -43.09
C GLU A 321 -8.38 32.44 -44.12
N GLY A 322 -9.35 31.57 -43.77
CA GLY A 322 -10.15 30.75 -44.71
C GLY A 322 -9.72 29.29 -44.80
N GLY A 323 -10.57 28.28 -44.66
CA GLY A 323 -12.03 28.21 -44.54
C GLY A 323 -12.49 26.78 -44.89
N ALA A 324 -13.71 26.45 -44.46
CA ALA A 324 -14.49 25.22 -44.65
C ALA A 324 -14.16 24.02 -43.74
#